data_AF-A0A5N6QVS0-F1
#
_entry.id   AF-A0A5N6QVS0-F1
#
_cell.length_a   1.000
_cell.length_b   1.000
_cell.length_c   1.000
_cell.angle_alpha   90.00
_cell.angle_beta   90.00
_cell.angle_gamma   90.00
#
_symmetry.space_group_name_H-M   'P 1'
#
loop_
_entity.id
_entity.type
_entity.pdbx_description
1 polymer ?
#
loop_
_entity_poly.entity_id
_entity_poly.type
_entity_poly.pdbx_seq_one_letter_code
_entity_poly.pdbx_strand_id
1 'polypeptide(L)'
;MDPHLRREIIRYGEFAQASYNSFDFDPHSKYYSTCKYQGAHYFDKLEMADRGYQISRYLYATSNINLPNFFQKSKMSKVWSLI
;
A
#
# COMPACT_ATOMS: atom_id res chain seq x y z
N MET A 1 10.18 18.93 -22.69
CA MET A 1 9.46 17.70 -22.29
C MET A 1 7.99 17.95 -22.50
N ASP A 2 7.25 17.00 -23.08
CA ASP A 2 5.82 17.15 -23.33
C ASP A 2 5.06 17.40 -22.00
N PRO A 3 4.24 18.48 -21.89
CA PRO A 3 3.55 18.82 -20.65
C PRO A 3 2.56 17.74 -20.18
N HIS A 4 1.91 17.03 -21.10
CA HIS A 4 0.99 15.95 -20.76
C HIS A 4 1.75 14.76 -20.19
N LEU A 5 2.84 14.36 -20.85
CA LEU A 5 3.71 13.29 -20.36
C LEU A 5 4.25 13.58 -18.96
N ARG A 6 4.75 14.81 -18.73
CA ARG A 6 5.24 15.22 -17.41
C ARG A 6 4.14 15.10 -16.35
N ARG A 7 2.92 15.53 -16.66
CA ARG A 7 1.78 15.45 -15.72
C ARG A 7 1.42 14.01 -15.38
N GLU A 8 1.38 13.12 -16.36
CA GLU A 8 1.08 11.70 -16.09
C GLU A 8 2.19 11.04 -15.27
N ILE A 9 3.47 11.33 -15.55
CA ILE A 9 4.59 10.81 -14.74
C ILE A 9 4.46 11.24 -13.27
N ILE A 10 4.15 12.52 -13.02
CA ILE A 10 3.94 13.02 -11.65
C ILE A 10 2.76 12.29 -11.00
N ARG A 11 1.64 12.16 -11.71
CA ARG A 11 0.44 11.45 -11.21
C ARG A 11 0.75 10.01 -10.79
N TYR A 12 1.44 9.24 -11.64
CA TYR A 12 1.78 7.86 -11.30
C TYR A 12 2.83 7.78 -10.18
N GLY A 13 3.74 8.74 -10.10
CA GLY A 13 4.67 8.88 -8.97
C GLY A 13 3.95 9.11 -7.64
N GLU A 14 2.93 9.97 -7.62
CA GLU A 14 2.10 10.23 -6.44
C GLU A 14 1.33 8.97 -6.01
N PHE A 15 0.84 8.14 -6.94
CA PHE A 15 0.22 6.86 -6.59
C PHE A 15 1.20 5.87 -5.93
N ALA A 16 2.45 5.84 -6.38
CA ALA A 16 3.49 5.05 -5.73
C ALA A 16 3.74 5.57 -4.30
N GLN A 17 3.86 6.89 -4.13
CA GLN A 17 4.06 7.50 -2.81
C GLN A 17 2.87 7.29 -1.86
N ALA A 18 1.64 7.41 -2.36
CA ALA A 18 0.41 7.10 -1.66
C ALA A 18 0.41 5.67 -1.09
N SER A 19 0.91 4.71 -1.89
CA SER A 19 1.05 3.31 -1.46
C SER A 19 1.95 3.20 -0.24
N TYR A 20 3.12 3.85 -0.25
CA TYR A 20 4.03 3.88 0.91
C TYR A 20 3.41 4.57 2.13
N ASN A 21 2.78 5.74 1.96
CA ASN A 21 2.18 6.48 3.07
C ASN A 21 1.07 5.69 3.77
N SER A 22 0.29 4.94 2.98
CA SER A 22 -0.80 4.11 3.46
C SER A 22 -0.36 2.80 4.12
N PHE A 23 0.90 2.39 3.95
CA PHE A 23 1.40 1.11 4.47
C PHE A 23 1.77 1.21 5.95
N ASP A 24 1.40 0.21 6.73
CA ASP A 24 1.76 0.10 8.15
C ASP A 24 3.15 -0.52 8.33
N PHE A 25 4.13 0.34 8.62
CA PHE A 25 5.51 -0.03 8.88
C PHE A 25 5.83 -0.18 10.38
N ASP A 26 4.87 -0.02 11.29
CA ASP A 26 5.13 -0.17 12.73
C ASP A 26 5.17 -1.65 13.13
N PRO A 27 6.34 -2.22 13.50
CA PRO A 27 6.44 -3.63 13.87
C PRO A 27 5.66 -4.01 15.13
N HIS A 28 5.27 -3.02 15.94
CA HIS A 28 4.47 -3.22 17.14
C HIS A 28 2.96 -3.17 16.86
N SER A 29 2.56 -2.71 15.67
CA SER A 29 1.16 -2.71 15.24
C SER A 29 0.67 -4.14 14.99
N LYS A 30 -0.56 -4.42 15.44
CA LYS A 30 -1.27 -5.65 15.09
C LYS A 30 -1.51 -5.78 13.57
N TYR A 31 -1.55 -4.65 12.87
CA TYR A 31 -1.83 -4.55 11.44
C TYR A 31 -0.56 -4.27 10.61
N TYR A 32 0.63 -4.55 11.17
CA TYR A 32 1.89 -4.44 10.46
C TYR A 32 1.82 -5.13 9.09
N SER A 33 2.41 -4.48 8.08
CA SER A 33 2.44 -4.93 6.69
C SER A 33 1.08 -4.89 5.96
N THR A 34 0.11 -4.12 6.45
CA THR A 34 -1.19 -3.92 5.78
C THR A 34 -1.41 -2.44 5.42
N CYS A 35 -2.47 -2.16 4.67
CA CYS A 35 -2.90 -0.79 4.40
C CYS A 35 -3.71 -0.24 5.59
N LYS A 36 -3.36 0.97 6.04
CA LYS A 36 -4.02 1.69 7.14
C LYS A 36 -5.44 2.14 6.82
N TYR A 37 -5.78 2.29 5.55
CA TYR A 37 -7.04 2.89 5.09
C TYR A 37 -7.90 1.90 4.34
N GLN A 38 -9.21 1.95 4.56
CA GLN A 38 -10.19 1.21 3.78
C GLN A 38 -10.34 1.79 2.36
N GLY A 39 -10.72 0.96 1.40
CA GLY A 39 -10.63 1.30 -0.03
C GLY A 39 -11.50 2.49 -0.41
N ALA A 40 -12.67 2.61 0.22
CA ALA A 40 -13.58 3.74 0.04
C ALA A 40 -13.00 5.08 0.50
N HIS A 41 -12.07 5.08 1.45
CA HIS A 41 -11.48 6.28 2.04
C HIS A 41 -10.00 6.44 1.72
N TYR A 42 -9.44 5.58 0.88
CA TYR A 42 -8.00 5.55 0.62
C TYR A 42 -7.48 6.87 0.04
N PHE A 43 -8.12 7.36 -1.02
CA PHE A 43 -7.73 8.61 -1.68
C PHE A 43 -8.10 9.83 -0.84
N ASP A 44 -9.21 9.79 -0.10
CA ASP A 44 -9.61 10.88 0.80
C ASP A 44 -8.59 11.08 1.92
N LYS A 45 -8.13 9.98 2.54
CA LYS A 45 -7.14 10.00 3.64
C LYS A 45 -5.74 10.41 3.19
N LEU A 46 -5.48 10.40 1.89
CA LEU A 46 -4.21 10.78 1.28
C LEU A 46 -4.29 12.12 0.53
N GLU A 47 -5.40 12.85 0.66
CA GLU A 47 -5.62 14.16 0.01
C GLU A 47 -5.57 14.08 -1.53
N MET A 48 -6.02 12.95 -2.11
CA MET A 48 -5.99 12.66 -3.55
C MET A 48 -7.38 12.37 -4.12
N ALA A 49 -8.45 12.84 -3.46
CA ALA A 49 -9.83 12.63 -3.88
C ALA A 49 -10.14 13.25 -5.26
N ASP A 50 -9.38 14.27 -5.66
CA ASP A 50 -9.50 14.98 -6.94
C ASP A 50 -9.09 14.14 -8.15
N ARG A 51 -8.42 12.99 -7.95
CA ARG A 51 -7.90 12.17 -9.04
C ARG A 51 -8.96 11.32 -9.75
N GLY A 52 -10.13 11.14 -9.14
CA GLY A 52 -11.24 10.38 -9.74
C GLY A 52 -11.01 8.86 -9.80
N TYR A 53 -10.13 8.33 -8.96
CA TYR A 53 -9.86 6.89 -8.83
C TYR A 53 -10.50 6.32 -7.57
N GLN A 54 -10.82 5.03 -7.60
CA GLN A 54 -11.27 4.27 -6.45
C GLN A 54 -10.48 2.98 -6.34
N ILE A 55 -10.11 2.59 -5.12
CA ILE A 55 -9.48 1.29 -4.86
C ILE A 55 -10.51 0.19 -5.10
N SER A 56 -10.16 -0.76 -5.98
CA SER A 56 -10.99 -1.93 -6.25
C SER A 56 -10.61 -3.12 -5.36
N ARG A 57 -9.30 -3.35 -5.16
CA ARG A 57 -8.74 -4.49 -4.41
C ARG A 57 -7.37 -4.15 -3.81
N TYR A 58 -7.02 -4.86 -2.75
CA TYR A 58 -5.68 -4.86 -2.19
C TYR A 58 -4.91 -6.10 -2.67
N LEU A 59 -3.64 -5.89 -3.00
CA LEU A 59 -2.73 -6.97 -3.38
C LEU A 59 -1.86 -7.32 -2.18
N TYR A 60 -1.77 -8.63 -1.88
CA TYR A 60 -0.95 -9.17 -0.81
C TYR A 60 0.06 -10.13 -1.40
N ALA A 61 1.32 -9.99 -1.01
CA ALA A 61 2.41 -10.87 -1.43
C ALA A 61 3.10 -11.43 -0.19
N THR A 62 3.43 -12.72 -0.24
CA THR A 62 4.20 -13.43 0.78
C THR A 62 5.42 -14.06 0.11
N SER A 63 6.54 -14.14 0.83
CA SER A 63 7.77 -14.75 0.33
C SER A 63 8.30 -15.75 1.35
N ASN A 64 8.70 -16.92 0.87
CA ASN A 64 9.16 -18.02 1.74
C ASN A 64 10.66 -17.95 2.06
N ILE A 65 11.36 -16.92 1.58
CA ILE A 65 12.78 -16.68 1.87
C ILE A 65 12.92 -15.84 3.14
N ASN A 66 13.83 -16.24 4.04
CA ASN A 66 14.23 -15.43 5.19
C ASN A 66 15.14 -14.30 4.69
N LEU A 67 14.55 -13.16 4.33
CA LEU A 67 15.29 -11.91 4.10
C LEU A 67 15.52 -11.24 5.46
N PRO A 68 16.76 -11.18 5.99
CA PRO A 68 17.01 -10.84 7.39
C PRO A 68 16.47 -9.48 7.85
N ASN A 69 16.26 -8.52 6.94
CA ASN A 69 15.95 -7.13 7.30
C ASN A 69 14.87 -6.45 6.44
N PHE A 70 14.22 -7.16 5.50
CA PHE A 70 13.31 -6.52 4.53
C PHE A 70 11.83 -6.71 4.87
N PHE A 71 11.49 -7.86 5.44
CA PHE A 71 10.14 -8.17 5.88
C PHE A 71 10.24 -8.87 7.23
N GLN A 72 9.95 -8.16 8.33
CA GLN A 72 9.71 -8.86 9.59
C GLN A 72 8.49 -9.75 9.38
N LYS A 73 8.65 -11.07 9.54
CA LYS A 73 7.52 -12.00 9.49
C LYS A 73 6.50 -11.55 10.54
N SER A 74 5.29 -11.21 10.11
CA SER A 74 4.22 -10.94 11.06
C SER A 74 4.04 -12.19 11.93
N LYS A 75 3.97 -12.01 13.26
CA LYS A 75 3.79 -13.12 14.21
C LYS A 75 2.44 -13.85 14.05
N MET A 76 1.63 -13.46 13.08
CA MET A 76 0.30 -14.01 12.78
C MET A 76 0.29 -14.87 11.51
N SER A 77 1.34 -15.66 11.27
CA SER A 77 1.43 -16.62 10.17
C SER A 77 0.43 -17.79 10.24
N LYS A 78 -0.50 -17.84 11.21
CA LYS A 78 -1.35 -19.01 11.47
C LYS A 78 -2.84 -18.86 11.12
N VAL A 79 -3.31 -17.69 10.70
CA VAL A 79 -4.77 -17.44 10.53
C VAL A 79 -5.23 -17.43 9.07
N TRP A 80 -4.35 -17.26 8.09
CA TRP A 80 -4.76 -17.00 6.69
C TRP A 80 -4.38 -18.12 5.71
N SER A 81 -4.41 -19.39 6.15
CA SER A 81 -4.25 -20.55 5.26
C SER A 81 -5.57 -21.20 4.83
N LEU A 82 -6.71 -20.54 5.04
CA LEU A 82 -8.00 -21.04 4.58
C LEU A 82 -8.79 -19.89 3.93
N ILE A 83 -8.52 -19.67 2.64
CA ILE A 83 -9.45 -19.57 1.50
C ILE A 83 -8.59 -19.50 0.24
#